data_AF-A0A199UJF1-F1
#
_entry.id   AF-A0A199UJF1-F1
#
_cell.length_a   1.000
_cell.length_b   1.000
_cell.length_c   1.000
_cell.angle_alpha   90.00
_cell.angle_beta   90.00
_cell.angle_gamma   90.00
#
_symmetry.space_group_name_H-M   'P 1'
#
loop_
_entity.id
_entity.type
_entity.pdbx_description
1 polymer ?
#
loop_
_entity_poly.entity_id
_entity_poly.type
_entity_poly.pdbx_seq_one_letter_code
_entity_poly.pdbx_strand_id
1 'polypeptide(L)' 'MGRTRLSMAPFLVLSGILLVGLFQSSAKAVACPQYCLDVSYVTCTSSGKERLPARCNCCLAGKGCTLHLSDGSQMTCS' A
#
# COMPACT_ATOMS: atom_id res chain seq x y z
N MET A 1 46.23 -34.32 -8.34
CA MET A 1 44.92 -33.82 -7.84
C MET A 1 45.13 -32.46 -7.20
N GLY A 2 44.83 -31.37 -7.91
CA GLY A 2 44.95 -30.02 -7.38
C GLY A 2 43.83 -29.73 -6.38
N ARG A 3 44.19 -29.47 -5.12
CA ARG A 3 43.28 -28.99 -4.08
C ARG A 3 42.88 -27.55 -4.43
N THR A 4 41.75 -27.39 -5.10
CA THR A 4 41.07 -26.10 -5.22
C THR A 4 40.72 -25.64 -3.81
N ARG A 5 41.45 -24.64 -3.29
CA ARG A 5 41.03 -23.92 -2.09
C ARG A 5 39.78 -23.15 -2.48
N LEU A 6 38.61 -23.75 -2.23
CA LEU A 6 37.33 -23.08 -2.43
C LEU A 6 37.31 -21.90 -1.44
N SER A 7 37.65 -20.72 -1.93
CA SER A 7 37.60 -19.51 -1.11
C SER A 7 36.15 -19.31 -0.70
N MET A 8 35.91 -19.20 0.60
CA MET A 8 34.57 -19.05 1.19
C MET A 8 34.03 -17.62 1.03
N ALA A 9 34.91 -16.69 0.65
CA ALA A 9 34.61 -15.28 0.45
C ALA A 9 33.58 -15.02 -0.68
N PRO A 10 33.72 -15.55 -1.91
CA PRO A 10 32.74 -15.32 -2.98
C PRO A 10 31.33 -15.78 -2.63
N PHE A 11 31.19 -16.91 -1.91
CA PHE A 11 29.88 -17.42 -1.50
C PHE A 11 29.20 -16.51 -0.48
N LEU A 12 29.95 -15.97 0.50
CA LEU A 12 29.43 -15.00 1.46
C LEU A 12 28.99 -13.70 0.76
N VAL A 13 29.78 -13.23 -0.21
CA VAL A 13 29.46 -11.99 -0.95
C VAL A 13 28.20 -12.18 -1.79
N LEU A 14 28.06 -13.29 -2.52
CA LEU A 14 26.83 -13.58 -3.28
C LEU A 14 25.60 -13.70 -2.37
N SER A 15 25.73 -14.37 -1.22
CA SER A 15 24.64 -14.50 -0.25
C SER A 15 24.21 -13.14 0.31
N GLY A 16 25.16 -12.26 0.63
CA GLY A 16 24.89 -10.90 1.12
C GLY A 16 24.13 -10.05 0.09
N ILE A 17 24.53 -10.08 -1.18
CA ILE A 17 23.86 -9.31 -2.24
C ILE A 17 22.43 -9.81 -2.48
N LEU A 18 22.22 -11.13 -2.48
CA LEU A 18 20.89 -11.73 -2.65
C LEU A 18 19.95 -11.36 -1.50
N LEU A 19 20.44 -11.37 -0.26
CA LEU A 19 19.69 -10.95 0.92
C LEU A 19 19.30 -9.48 0.81
N VAL A 20 20.24 -8.58 0.52
CA VAL A 20 19.96 -7.13 0.39
C VAL A 20 18.90 -6.86 -0.69
N GLY A 21 18.97 -7.54 -1.84
CA GLY A 21 17.97 -7.38 -2.91
C GLY A 21 16.54 -7.78 -2.52
N LEU A 22 16.38 -8.78 -1.64
CA LEU A 22 15.05 -9.21 -1.15
C LEU A 22 14.44 -8.22 -0.15
N PHE A 23 15.25 -7.56 0.67
CA PHE A 23 14.78 -6.58 1.67
C PHE A 23 14.38 -5.23 1.07
N GLN A 24 14.72 -4.95 -0.19
CA GLN A 24 14.33 -3.71 -0.88
C GLN A 24 12.84 -3.65 -1.27
N SER A 25 12.07 -4.71 -1.02
CA SER A 25 10.61 -4.68 -1.11
C SER A 25 10.01 -3.97 0.11
N SER A 26 10.46 -2.74 0.38
CA SER A 26 9.82 -1.87 1.36
C SER A 26 8.46 -1.46 0.81
N ALA A 27 7.40 -2.14 1.25
CA ALA A 27 6.03 -1.69 1.01
C ALA A 27 5.95 -0.22 1.41
N LYS A 28 5.73 0.66 0.43
CA LYS A 28 5.60 2.10 0.66
C LYS A 28 4.37 2.31 1.53
N ALA A 29 4.57 2.56 2.81
CA ALA A 29 3.48 2.95 3.70
C ALA A 29 2.95 4.31 3.23
N VAL A 30 1.67 4.35 2.85
CA VAL A 30 1.00 5.59 2.50
C VAL A 30 0.61 6.29 3.81
N ALA A 31 1.20 7.44 4.08
CA ALA A 31 0.79 8.28 5.19
C ALA A 31 -0.47 9.07 4.78
N CYS A 32 -1.59 8.83 5.47
CA CYS A 32 -2.82 9.56 5.24
C CYS A 32 -2.99 10.71 6.24
N PRO A 33 -3.44 11.89 5.79
CA PRO A 33 -3.76 12.98 6.69
C PRO A 33 -4.95 12.60 7.58
N GLN A 34 -4.91 13.04 8.84
CA GLN A 34 -5.91 12.68 9.86
C GLN A 34 -7.00 13.75 10.01
N TYR A 35 -7.56 14.21 8.90
CA TYR A 35 -8.78 15.03 8.91
C TYR A 35 -9.97 14.22 8.42
N CYS A 36 -11.16 14.56 8.90
CA CYS A 36 -12.41 13.92 8.52
C CYS A 36 -13.33 14.94 7.85
N LEU A 37 -13.74 14.62 6.63
CA LEU A 37 -14.85 15.24 5.95
C LEU A 37 -16.15 14.72 6.57
N ASP A 38 -17.22 15.49 6.45
CA ASP A 38 -18.55 15.09 6.93
C ASP A 38 -19.17 14.09 5.94
N VAL A 39 -18.71 12.84 6.01
CA VAL A 39 -19.10 11.75 5.10
C VAL A 39 -20.21 10.92 5.73
N SER A 40 -21.33 10.79 5.02
CA SER A 40 -22.45 9.94 5.42
C SER A 40 -22.19 8.46 5.11
N TYR A 41 -21.71 8.15 3.91
CA TYR A 41 -21.33 6.78 3.51
C TYR A 41 -20.36 6.80 2.34
N VAL A 42 -19.77 5.64 2.03
CA VAL A 42 -18.90 5.49 0.87
C VAL A 42 -19.38 4.37 -0.04
N THR A 43 -19.08 4.47 -1.33
CA THR A 43 -19.31 3.42 -2.33
C THR A 43 -18.04 3.20 -3.11
N CYS A 44 -17.58 1.96 -3.25
CA CYS A 44 -16.35 1.65 -3.99
C CYS A 44 -16.67 0.75 -5.18
N THR A 45 -16.00 0.96 -6.32
CA THR A 45 -16.18 0.13 -7.52
C THR A 45 -15.97 -1.36 -7.24
N SER A 46 -15.08 -1.72 -6.32
CA SER A 46 -14.84 -3.11 -5.90
C SER A 46 -16.06 -3.77 -5.22
N SER A 47 -16.91 -3.00 -4.54
CA SER A 47 -18.13 -3.47 -3.86
C SER A 47 -19.41 -3.08 -4.61
N GLY A 48 -19.27 -2.53 -5.82
CA GLY A 48 -20.38 -2.07 -6.64
C GLY A 48 -21.15 -0.90 -6.02
N LYS A 49 -22.43 -1.13 -5.70
CA LYS A 49 -23.36 -0.12 -5.16
C LYS A 49 -23.60 -0.25 -3.66
N GLU A 50 -22.87 -1.14 -2.98
CA GLU A 50 -23.01 -1.31 -1.54
C GLU A 50 -22.61 -0.04 -0.79
N ARG A 51 -23.46 0.37 0.16
CA ARG A 51 -23.18 1.49 1.07
C ARG A 51 -22.31 0.99 2.21
N LEU A 52 -21.04 1.35 2.14
CA LEU A 52 -20.05 1.01 3.15
C LEU A 52 -19.96 2.11 4.23
N PRO A 53 -19.44 1.78 5.42
CA PRO A 53 -19.23 2.74 6.49
C PRO A 53 -18.45 3.96 6.03
N ALA A 54 -18.81 5.13 6.57
CA ALA A 54 -18.12 6.37 6.29
C ALA A 54 -16.61 6.28 6.54
N ARG A 55 -15.83 6.92 5.67
CA ARG A 55 -14.39 7.08 5.81
C ARG A 55 -14.06 8.57 5.81
N CYS A 56 -13.10 8.96 6.65
CA CYS A 56 -12.79 10.37 6.89
C CYS A 56 -12.34 11.13 5.64
N ASN A 57 -11.56 10.53 4.75
CA ASN A 57 -11.09 11.19 3.53
C ASN A 57 -10.70 10.16 2.46
N CYS A 58 -10.39 10.64 1.27
CA CYS A 58 -10.06 9.79 0.14
C CYS A 58 -8.81 8.93 0.33
N CYS A 59 -7.82 9.41 1.10
CA CYS A 59 -6.63 8.61 1.38
C CYS A 59 -6.99 7.35 2.20
N LEU A 60 -7.90 7.50 3.16
CA LEU A 60 -8.37 6.39 4.01
C LEU A 60 -9.43 5.51 3.33
N ALA A 61 -10.19 6.05 2.36
CA ALA A 61 -11.14 5.28 1.57
C ALA A 61 -10.45 4.42 0.51
N GLY A 62 -9.37 4.94 -0.10
CA GLY A 62 -8.67 4.29 -1.19
C GLY A 62 -9.19 4.66 -2.58
N LYS A 63 -8.42 4.27 -3.60
CA LYS A 63 -8.71 4.58 -5.00
C LYS A 63 -9.96 3.84 -5.49
N GLY A 64 -10.76 4.49 -6.32
CA GLY A 64 -12.00 3.92 -6.87
C GLY A 64 -13.18 3.95 -5.91
N CYS A 65 -13.06 4.65 -4.79
CA CYS A 65 -14.15 4.92 -3.87
C CYS A 65 -14.74 6.31 -4.10
N THR A 66 -16.02 6.48 -3.77
CA THR A 66 -16.73 7.75 -3.77
C THR A 66 -17.25 8.02 -2.36
N LEU A 67 -16.89 9.17 -1.81
CA LEU A 67 -17.42 9.68 -0.55
C LEU A 67 -18.73 10.42 -0.82
N HIS A 68 -19.80 10.05 -0.12
CA HIS A 68 -21.08 10.76 -0.14
C HIS A 68 -21.16 11.60 1.12
N LEU A 69 -21.02 12.92 0.98
CA LEU A 69 -21.01 13.86 2.10
C LEU A 69 -22.44 14.14 2.59
N SER A 70 -22.58 14.53 3.85
CA SER A 70 -23.90 14.80 4.45
C SER A 70 -24.61 16.02 3.87
N ASP A 71 -23.85 16.94 3.25
CA ASP A 71 -24.37 18.06 2.45
C ASP A 71 -25.00 17.62 1.11
N GLY A 72 -24.81 16.35 0.71
CA GLY A 72 -25.30 15.80 -0.55
C GLY A 72 -24.27 15.84 -1.69
N SER A 73 -23.17 16.59 -1.52
CA SER A 73 -22.02 16.53 -2.42
C SER A 73 -21.36 15.14 -2.44
N GLN A 74 -20.74 14.80 -3.57
CA GLN A 74 -20.03 13.54 -3.77
C GLN A 74 -18.59 13.79 -4.25
N MET A 75 -17.65 12.99 -3.76
CA MET A 75 -16.23 13.11 -4.11
C MET A 75 -15.65 11.74 -4.47
N THR A 76 -15.17 11.60 -5.71
CA THR A 76 -14.52 10.37 -6.18
C THR A 76 -13.02 10.43 -5.91
N CYS A 77 -12.49 9.36 -5.33
CA CYS A 77 -11.10 9.20 -4.90
C CYS A 77 -10.28 8.49 -5.98
N SER A 78 -9.22 9.16 -6.44
CA SER A 78 -8.40 8.76 -7.61
C SER A 78 -7.05 8.13 -7.25
#